data_AF-A0A7W0QEM6-F1
#
_entry.id   AF-A0A7W0QEM6-F1
#
_cell.length_a   1.000
_cell.length_b   1.000
_cell.length_c   1.000
_cell.angle_alpha   90.00
_cell.angle_beta   90.00
_cell.angle_gamma   90.00
#
_symmetry.space_group_name_H-M   'P 1'
#
loop_
_entity.id
_entity.type
_entity.pdbx_description
1 polymer ?
#
loop_
_entity_poly.entity_id
_entity_poly.type
_entity_poly.pdbx_seq_one_letter_code
_entity_poly.pdbx_strand_id
1 'polypeptide(L)'
;MPRLCLSITSALLLAGCLPSEERPARWSYIHAAILQPSCTTAGCHSGLTSIAGLNLSNADHAYNKLTGHVCGEPIRPQDPPRNYITPGSAEYSTLVHQLRGENRDVMPPDMPLPAAEIELVERWIDLGAACD
;
A
#
# COMPACT_ATOMS: atom_id res chain seq x y z
N MET A 1 47.66 -7.16 -44.42
CA MET A 1 46.47 -7.92 -43.98
C MET A 1 45.92 -7.26 -42.72
N PRO A 2 44.76 -6.59 -42.75
CA PRO A 2 44.23 -5.86 -41.61
C PRO A 2 43.60 -6.82 -40.59
N ARG A 3 43.97 -6.70 -39.31
CA ARG A 3 43.26 -7.36 -38.20
C ARG A 3 42.30 -6.35 -37.58
N LEU A 4 41.02 -6.65 -37.73
CA LEU A 4 39.86 -5.97 -37.21
C LEU A 4 39.93 -5.96 -35.67
N CYS A 5 40.17 -4.80 -35.04
CA CYS A 5 40.01 -4.64 -33.60
C CYS A 5 38.51 -4.53 -33.29
N LEU A 6 37.96 -5.60 -32.70
CA LEU A 6 36.59 -5.69 -32.23
C LEU A 6 36.43 -4.76 -31.00
N SER A 7 35.73 -3.64 -31.17
CA SER A 7 35.37 -2.75 -30.08
C SER A 7 34.37 -3.46 -29.15
N ILE A 8 34.84 -3.84 -27.96
CA ILE A 8 33.98 -4.33 -26.89
C ILE A 8 33.28 -3.11 -26.28
N THR A 9 32.04 -2.85 -26.71
CA THR A 9 31.14 -1.94 -26.00
C THR A 9 30.73 -2.60 -24.69
N SER A 10 31.34 -2.18 -23.58
CA SER A 10 30.89 -2.51 -22.23
C SER A 10 29.46 -2.01 -22.03
N ALA A 11 28.51 -2.95 -21.91
CA ALA A 11 27.18 -2.66 -21.41
C ALA A 11 27.28 -2.37 -19.91
N LEU A 12 27.09 -1.10 -19.55
CA LEU A 12 27.02 -0.63 -18.18
C LEU A 12 25.72 -1.18 -17.57
N LEU A 13 25.82 -2.26 -16.78
CA LEU A 13 24.72 -2.76 -15.96
C LEU A 13 24.51 -1.77 -14.80
N LEU A 14 23.69 -0.75 -15.05
CA LEU A 14 23.06 0.03 -13.99
C LEU A 14 22.09 -0.92 -13.25
N ALA A 15 22.54 -1.46 -12.12
CA ALA A 15 21.66 -2.04 -11.11
C ALA A 15 20.79 -0.92 -10.54
N GLY A 16 19.72 -0.58 -11.25
CA GLY A 16 18.77 0.43 -10.85
C GLY A 16 17.87 -0.10 -9.75
N CYS A 17 18.03 0.41 -8.52
CA CYS A 17 16.89 0.53 -7.62
C CYS A 17 15.89 1.46 -8.33
N LEU A 18 14.77 0.89 -8.80
CA LEU A 18 13.74 1.69 -9.45
C LEU A 18 13.22 2.73 -8.46
N PRO A 19 13.12 4.02 -8.84
CA PRO A 19 12.63 5.06 -7.96
C PRO A 19 11.15 4.79 -7.60
N SER A 20 10.73 5.23 -6.41
CA SER A 20 9.36 5.05 -5.89
C SER A 20 8.26 5.53 -6.85
N GLU A 21 8.61 6.43 -7.78
CA GLU A 21 7.75 7.00 -8.83
C GLU A 21 7.18 5.97 -9.83
N GLU A 22 7.77 4.78 -9.95
CA GLU A 22 7.32 3.77 -10.91
C GLU A 22 6.20 2.86 -10.34
N ARG A 23 6.03 2.87 -9.01
CA ARG A 23 4.96 2.13 -8.35
C ARG A 23 3.70 3.00 -8.31
N PRO A 24 2.59 2.56 -8.92
CA PRO A 24 1.39 3.38 -9.00
C PRO A 24 0.73 3.48 -7.62
N ALA A 25 0.43 4.70 -7.19
CA ALA A 25 -0.31 4.99 -5.96
C ALA A 25 -1.82 4.74 -6.16
N ARG A 26 -2.14 3.48 -6.49
CA ARG A 26 -3.48 2.97 -6.79
C ARG A 26 -3.89 1.88 -5.82
N TRP A 27 -5.16 1.84 -5.44
CA TRP A 27 -5.70 0.85 -4.51
C TRP A 27 -5.42 -0.58 -4.99
N SER A 28 -5.66 -0.85 -6.27
CA SER A 28 -5.45 -2.16 -6.87
C SER A 28 -3.98 -2.64 -6.80
N TYR A 29 -3.02 -1.73 -6.76
CA TYR A 29 -1.60 -2.06 -6.55
C TYR A 29 -1.27 -2.19 -5.07
N ILE A 30 -1.69 -1.21 -4.25
CA ILE A 30 -1.44 -1.20 -2.80
C ILE A 30 -2.00 -2.47 -2.14
N HIS A 31 -3.21 -2.89 -2.51
CA HIS A 31 -3.78 -4.11 -1.98
C HIS A 31 -2.93 -5.32 -2.33
N ALA A 32 -2.66 -5.53 -3.62
CA ALA A 32 -1.99 -6.72 -4.11
C ALA A 32 -0.51 -6.81 -3.71
N ALA A 33 0.21 -5.68 -3.74
CA ALA A 33 1.65 -5.65 -3.52
C ALA A 33 2.06 -5.37 -2.07
N ILE A 34 1.19 -4.78 -1.25
CA ILE A 34 1.53 -4.39 0.13
C ILE A 34 0.61 -5.07 1.15
N LEU A 35 -0.70 -4.78 1.12
CA LEU A 35 -1.60 -5.25 2.19
C LEU A 35 -1.75 -6.78 2.17
N GLN A 36 -1.95 -7.38 0.99
CA GLN A 36 -2.15 -8.82 0.88
C GLN A 36 -0.94 -9.62 1.39
N PRO A 37 0.32 -9.36 0.96
CA PRO A 37 1.46 -10.10 1.48
C PRO A 37 1.80 -9.78 2.95
N SER A 38 1.67 -8.52 3.38
CA SER A 38 2.20 -8.08 4.69
C SER A 38 1.17 -8.08 5.82
N CYS A 39 -0.12 -7.96 5.52
CA CYS A 39 -1.17 -7.83 6.54
C CYS A 39 -2.11 -9.04 6.60
N THR A 40 -2.24 -9.81 5.51
CA THR A 40 -3.22 -10.92 5.40
C THR A 40 -2.63 -12.30 5.71
N THR A 41 -1.67 -12.36 6.63
CA THR A 41 -1.13 -13.64 7.10
C THR A 41 -2.19 -14.43 7.86
N ALA A 42 -2.00 -15.76 7.96
CA ALA A 42 -2.97 -16.64 8.61
C ALA A 42 -3.29 -16.25 10.06
N GLY A 43 -2.40 -15.53 10.75
CA GLY A 43 -2.59 -15.12 12.15
C GLY A 43 -3.13 -13.70 12.35
N CYS A 44 -3.30 -12.88 11.30
CA CYS A 44 -3.57 -11.45 11.47
C CYS A 44 -4.92 -11.00 10.87
N HIS A 45 -4.91 -10.48 9.64
CA HIS A 45 -6.09 -9.89 8.99
C HIS A 45 -6.48 -10.65 7.71
N SER A 46 -6.67 -11.96 7.84
CA SER A 46 -7.02 -12.86 6.74
C SER A 46 -8.44 -13.39 6.83
N GLY A 47 -8.82 -14.23 5.86
CA GLY A 47 -10.06 -15.01 5.92
C GLY A 47 -10.07 -16.09 7.02
N LEU A 48 -8.91 -16.48 7.55
CA LEU A 48 -8.80 -17.46 8.64
C LEU A 48 -8.82 -16.79 10.01
N THR A 49 -8.14 -15.66 10.14
CA THR A 49 -8.08 -14.88 11.38
C THR A 49 -8.41 -13.43 11.07
N SER A 50 -9.37 -12.86 11.78
CA SER A 50 -9.76 -11.46 11.62
C SER A 50 -9.53 -10.69 12.93
N ILE A 51 -8.26 -10.44 13.26
CA ILE A 51 -7.91 -9.61 14.42
C ILE A 51 -8.62 -8.26 14.30
N ALA A 52 -9.20 -7.79 15.41
CA ALA A 52 -10.02 -6.58 15.48
C ALA A 52 -11.23 -6.57 14.50
N GLY A 53 -11.68 -7.75 14.05
CA GLY A 53 -12.79 -7.88 13.11
C GLY A 53 -12.43 -7.50 11.67
N LEU A 54 -11.14 -7.44 11.33
CA LEU A 54 -10.65 -7.06 10.01
C LEU A 54 -10.18 -8.28 9.22
N ASN A 55 -10.81 -8.52 8.06
CA ASN A 55 -10.32 -9.40 7.01
C ASN A 55 -9.96 -8.56 5.80
N LEU A 56 -8.68 -8.52 5.45
CA LEU A 56 -8.15 -7.70 4.35
C LEU A 56 -7.77 -8.54 3.11
N SER A 57 -8.08 -9.84 3.08
CA SER A 57 -7.69 -10.74 1.99
C SER A 57 -8.35 -10.41 0.64
N ASN A 58 -9.53 -9.81 0.62
CA ASN A 58 -10.23 -9.40 -0.59
C ASN A 58 -10.13 -7.87 -0.76
N ALA A 59 -9.81 -7.41 -1.98
CA ALA A 59 -9.56 -5.99 -2.26
C ALA A 59 -10.77 -5.09 -1.99
N ASP A 60 -11.96 -5.43 -2.47
CA ASP A 60 -13.15 -4.60 -2.29
C ASP A 60 -13.58 -4.53 -0.83
N HIS A 61 -13.54 -5.69 -0.14
CA HIS A 61 -13.84 -5.76 1.28
C HIS A 61 -12.81 -5.00 2.12
N ALA A 62 -11.52 -5.14 1.81
CA ALA A 62 -10.45 -4.41 2.49
C ALA A 62 -10.60 -2.89 2.31
N TYR A 63 -10.88 -2.44 1.08
CA TYR A 63 -11.16 -1.03 0.80
C TYR A 63 -12.31 -0.53 1.66
N ASN A 64 -13.41 -1.28 1.71
CA ASN A 64 -14.58 -0.93 2.52
C ASN A 64 -14.27 -0.85 4.02
N LYS A 65 -13.54 -1.82 4.55
CA LYS A 65 -13.17 -1.83 5.97
C LYS A 65 -12.26 -0.67 6.33
N LEU A 66 -11.31 -0.32 5.47
CA LEU A 66 -10.31 0.73 5.76
C LEU A 66 -10.87 2.14 5.56
N THR A 67 -11.61 2.35 4.46
CA THR A 67 -12.11 3.69 4.08
C THR A 67 -13.51 3.99 4.63
N GLY A 68 -14.31 2.97 4.95
CA GLY A 68 -15.73 3.11 5.27
C GLY A 68 -16.64 3.22 4.04
N HIS A 69 -16.11 3.11 2.82
CA HIS A 69 -16.86 3.29 1.57
C HIS A 69 -16.84 2.05 0.69
N VAL A 70 -17.92 1.81 -0.07
CA VAL A 70 -17.91 0.75 -1.08
C VAL A 70 -17.06 1.22 -2.25
N CYS A 71 -16.13 0.38 -2.71
CA CYS A 71 -15.31 0.66 -3.88
C CYS A 71 -16.21 0.94 -5.10
N GLY A 72 -15.92 2.03 -5.83
CA GLY A 72 -16.68 2.42 -7.03
C GLY A 72 -18.02 3.13 -6.77
N GLU A 73 -18.45 3.26 -5.52
CA GLU A 73 -19.66 4.00 -5.17
C GLU A 73 -19.33 5.44 -4.72
N PRO A 74 -20.19 6.44 -5.03
CA PRO A 74 -20.00 7.80 -4.54
C PRO A 74 -20.18 7.86 -3.02
N ILE A 75 -19.35 8.68 -2.36
CA ILE A 75 -19.48 8.96 -0.93
C ILE A 75 -20.77 9.72 -0.67
N ARG A 76 -21.57 9.23 0.28
CA ARG A 76 -22.84 9.85 0.67
C ARG A 76 -22.75 10.47 2.07
N PRO A 77 -23.49 11.55 2.36
CA PRO A 77 -23.48 12.17 3.70
C PRO A 77 -23.84 11.21 4.85
N GLN A 78 -24.61 10.17 4.58
CA GLN A 78 -25.04 9.15 5.54
C GLN A 78 -24.10 7.94 5.64
N ASP A 79 -23.00 7.90 4.90
CA ASP A 79 -22.04 6.81 5.00
C ASP A 79 -21.46 6.73 6.42
N PRO A 80 -21.14 5.53 6.92
CA PRO A 80 -20.53 5.40 8.23
C PRO A 80 -19.22 6.20 8.30
N PRO A 81 -18.83 6.68 9.50
CA PRO A 81 -17.57 7.40 9.68
C PRO A 81 -16.41 6.55 9.17
N ARG A 82 -15.43 7.23 8.55
CA ARG A 82 -14.24 6.58 8.00
C ARG A 82 -13.45 5.93 9.12
N ASN A 83 -13.07 4.68 8.94
CA ASN A 83 -12.52 3.88 10.03
C ASN A 83 -11.02 4.15 10.25
N TYR A 84 -10.22 3.95 9.20
CA TYR A 84 -8.74 3.97 9.31
C TYR A 84 -8.08 4.98 8.38
N ILE A 85 -8.77 5.41 7.33
CA ILE A 85 -8.25 6.29 6.29
C ILE A 85 -9.07 7.57 6.26
N THR A 86 -8.38 8.70 6.19
CA THR A 86 -8.92 10.03 5.91
C THR A 86 -8.48 10.42 4.49
N PRO A 87 -9.32 10.23 3.45
CA PRO A 87 -8.99 10.62 2.08
C PRO A 87 -8.58 12.09 1.99
N GLY A 88 -7.46 12.33 1.30
CA GLY A 88 -6.85 13.66 1.16
C GLY A 88 -5.95 14.08 2.33
N SER A 89 -5.77 13.23 3.34
CA SER A 89 -4.83 13.50 4.44
C SER A 89 -4.28 12.22 5.07
N ALA A 90 -3.08 11.85 4.65
CA ALA A 90 -2.29 10.80 5.29
C ALA A 90 -2.00 11.12 6.76
N GLU A 91 -1.70 12.39 7.07
CA GLU A 91 -1.40 12.86 8.44
C GLU A 91 -2.53 12.56 9.43
N TYR A 92 -3.81 12.65 9.02
CA TYR A 92 -4.96 12.35 9.87
C TYR A 92 -5.50 10.92 9.71
N SER A 93 -4.76 10.03 9.04
CA SER A 93 -5.17 8.65 8.82
C SER A 93 -4.62 7.73 9.90
N THR A 94 -5.51 7.10 10.67
CA THR A 94 -5.13 6.10 11.69
C THR A 94 -4.25 4.98 11.12
N LEU A 95 -4.48 4.56 9.87
CA LEU A 95 -3.64 3.56 9.19
C LEU A 95 -2.18 4.02 9.12
N VAL A 96 -1.92 5.27 8.72
CA VAL A 96 -0.55 5.80 8.59
C VAL A 96 0.17 5.81 9.93
N HIS A 97 -0.52 6.26 11.00
CA HIS A 97 0.04 6.19 12.34
C HIS A 97 0.37 4.76 12.79
N GLN A 98 -0.46 3.77 12.44
CA GLN A 98 -0.14 2.35 12.70
C GLN A 98 1.05 1.87 11.85
N LEU A 99 1.14 2.25 10.57
CA LEU A 99 2.28 1.85 9.73
C LEU A 99 3.60 2.44 10.22
N ARG A 100 3.58 3.66 10.77
CA ARG A 100 4.74 4.36 11.32
C ARG A 100 5.05 4.00 12.78
N GLY A 101 4.10 3.38 13.50
CA GLY A 101 4.21 3.16 14.95
C GLY A 101 4.13 4.45 15.77
N GLU A 102 3.42 5.46 15.27
CA GLU A 102 3.29 6.78 15.88
C GLU A 102 2.04 6.84 16.76
N ASN A 103 2.24 6.90 18.09
CA ASN A 103 1.14 6.95 19.07
C ASN A 103 0.12 5.79 18.94
N ARG A 104 0.49 4.71 18.25
CA ARG A 104 -0.29 3.50 17.97
C ARG A 104 0.68 2.32 17.88
N ASP A 105 0.18 1.11 18.15
CA ASP A 105 0.95 -0.10 17.90
C ASP A 105 1.29 -0.20 16.40
N VAL A 106 2.55 -0.56 16.11
CA VAL A 106 3.02 -0.67 14.73
C VAL A 106 2.37 -1.85 14.02
N MET A 107 1.97 -1.65 12.76
CA MET A 107 1.42 -2.69 11.90
C MET A 107 2.22 -2.79 10.59
N PRO A 108 2.55 -4.02 10.11
CA PRO A 108 2.43 -5.28 10.83
C PRO A 108 3.38 -5.35 12.06
N PRO A 109 3.00 -6.03 13.16
CA PRO A 109 3.79 -6.04 14.39
C PRO A 109 5.08 -6.85 14.27
N ASP A 110 5.06 -7.93 13.48
CA ASP A 110 6.20 -8.84 13.34
C ASP A 110 7.25 -8.33 12.35
N MET A 111 6.80 -7.62 11.32
CA MET A 111 7.65 -7.07 10.27
C MET A 111 7.05 -5.75 9.78
N PRO A 112 7.47 -4.62 10.36
CA PRO A 112 7.04 -3.30 9.91
C PRO A 112 7.37 -3.08 8.43
N LEU A 113 6.50 -2.34 7.74
CA LEU A 113 6.69 -2.08 6.31
C LEU A 113 7.95 -1.25 6.04
N PRO A 114 8.62 -1.45 4.90
CA PRO A 114 9.65 -0.53 4.42
C PRO A 114 9.09 0.88 4.24
N ALA A 115 9.90 1.90 4.56
CA ALA A 115 9.48 3.32 4.46
C ALA A 115 8.88 3.67 3.08
N ALA A 116 9.46 3.14 2.01
CA ALA A 116 8.98 3.38 0.65
C ALA A 116 7.58 2.80 0.38
N GLU A 117 7.16 1.73 1.04
CA GLU A 117 5.78 1.20 0.94
C GLU A 117 4.81 2.07 1.73
N ILE A 118 5.22 2.53 2.91
CA ILE A 118 4.40 3.47 3.70
C ILE A 118 4.19 4.76 2.93
N GLU A 119 5.25 5.32 2.33
CA GLU A 119 5.17 6.52 1.47
C GLU A 119 4.24 6.33 0.26
N LEU A 120 4.15 5.11 -0.28
CA LEU A 120 3.23 4.82 -1.38
C LEU A 120 1.77 4.81 -0.90
N VAL A 121 1.52 4.25 0.29
CA VAL A 121 0.19 4.28 0.92
C VAL A 121 -0.21 5.72 1.28
N GLU A 122 0.69 6.50 1.88
CA GLU A 122 0.48 7.92 2.20
C GLU A 122 0.11 8.71 0.93
N ARG A 123 0.87 8.53 -0.15
CA ARG A 123 0.61 9.20 -1.43
C ARG A 123 -0.77 8.87 -1.99
N TRP A 124 -1.18 7.60 -1.96
CA TRP A 124 -2.52 7.22 -2.40
C TRP A 124 -3.62 7.86 -1.54
N ILE A 125 -3.42 7.94 -0.22
CA ILE A 125 -4.36 8.60 0.68
C ILE A 125 -4.44 10.11 0.36
N ASP A 126 -3.30 10.79 0.20
CA ASP A 126 -3.23 12.21 -0.11
C ASP A 126 -3.87 12.56 -1.46
N LEU A 127 -3.82 11.63 -2.42
CA LEU A 127 -4.52 11.74 -3.70
C LEU A 127 -6.03 11.47 -3.61
N GLY A 128 -6.57 11.29 -2.41
CA GLY A 128 -8.00 11.10 -2.17
C GLY A 128 -8.43 9.64 -2.01
N ALA A 129 -7.48 8.71 -1.82
CA ALA A 129 -7.74 7.29 -1.56
C ALA A 129 -8.72 6.66 -2.56
N ALA A 130 -8.59 6.99 -3.84
CA ALA A 130 -9.52 6.52 -4.88
C ALA A 130 -9.50 4.99 -4.99
N CYS A 131 -10.68 4.42 -5.26
CA CYS A 131 -10.78 3.04 -5.72
C CYS A 131 -10.68 3.03 -7.24
N ASP A 132 -9.58 2.50 -7.77
CA ASP A 132 -9.18 2.58 -9.18
C ASP A 132 -8.80 1.25 -9.82
#